data_AF-A0A5C7DTP9-F1
#
_entry.id   AF-A0A5C7DTP9-F1
#
_cell.length_a   1.000
_cell.length_b   1.000
_cell.length_c   1.000
_cell.angle_alpha   90.00
_cell.angle_beta   90.00
_cell.angle_gamma   90.00
#
_symmetry.space_group_name_H-M   'P 1'
#
loop_
_entity.id
_entity.type
_entity.pdbx_description
1 polymer ?
#
loop_
_entity_poly.entity_id
_entity_poly.type
_entity_poly.pdbx_seq_one_letter_code
_entity_poly.pdbx_strand_id
1 'polypeptide(L)'
;MKQAFSLLELVFCVVLLGIIFSFYYFIFYFKAFDSLKLNQKLYEVEKNLLQKNLTNTRIIQINNHIFVEYFDDTFNLKSLRPKYLSYKKEFYDEASF
;
A
#
# COMPACT_ATOMS: atom_id res chain seq x y z
N MET A 1 31.23 17.07 -44.99
CA MET A 1 31.78 16.72 -43.66
C MET A 1 30.78 17.17 -42.62
N LYS A 2 30.38 16.28 -41.70
CA LYS A 2 29.38 16.58 -40.65
C LYS A 2 29.96 17.67 -39.75
N GLN A 3 29.31 18.83 -39.71
CA GLN A 3 29.70 19.93 -38.86
C GLN A 3 29.59 19.45 -37.40
N ALA A 4 30.70 19.44 -36.67
CA ALA A 4 30.67 19.16 -35.24
C ALA A 4 29.83 20.27 -34.58
N PHE A 5 28.93 19.87 -33.68
CA PHE A 5 28.14 20.80 -32.88
C PHE A 5 29.03 21.90 -32.30
N SER A 6 28.53 23.14 -32.31
CA SER A 6 29.21 24.23 -31.63
C SER A 6 29.31 23.89 -30.14
N LEU A 7 30.45 24.23 -29.51
CA LEU A 7 30.65 24.02 -28.07
C LEU A 7 29.49 24.62 -27.25
N LEU A 8 28.96 25.76 -27.70
CA LEU A 8 27.85 26.45 -27.07
C LEU A 8 26.53 25.66 -27.17
N GLU A 9 26.28 25.02 -28.31
CA GLU A 9 25.10 24.16 -28.50
C GLU A 9 25.18 22.93 -27.62
N LEU A 10 26.38 22.35 -27.46
CA LEU A 10 26.59 21.20 -26.58
C LEU A 10 26.32 21.55 -25.12
N VAL A 11 26.83 22.69 -24.63
CA VAL A 11 26.56 23.17 -23.27
C VAL A 11 25.07 23.42 -23.07
N PHE A 12 24.41 24.04 -24.05
CA PHE A 12 22.97 24.28 -24.01
C PHE A 12 22.18 22.97 -23.93
N CYS A 13 22.53 21.97 -24.75
CA CYS A 13 21.92 20.64 -24.70
C CYS A 13 22.10 19.97 -23.33
N VAL A 14 23.29 20.05 -22.72
CA VAL A 14 23.56 19.48 -21.39
C VAL A 14 22.67 20.12 -20.33
N VAL A 15 22.53 21.45 -20.35
CA VAL A 15 21.65 22.16 -19.40
C VAL A 15 20.20 21.74 -19.57
N LEU A 16 19.72 21.66 -20.81
CA LEU A 16 18.35 21.24 -21.12
C LEU A 16 18.08 19.81 -20.67
N LEU A 17 19.03 18.90 -20.92
CA LEU A 17 18.96 17.52 -20.45
C LEU A 17 18.90 17.47 -18.92
N GLY A 18 19.74 18.25 -18.24
CA GLY A 18 19.78 18.32 -16.78
C GLY A 18 18.44 18.76 -16.18
N ILE A 19 17.80 19.77 -16.79
CA ILE A 19 16.47 20.24 -16.39
C ILE A 19 15.45 19.11 -16.57
N ILE A 20 15.40 18.48 -17.75
CA ILE A 20 14.47 17.39 -18.04
C ILE A 20 14.64 16.23 -17.04
N PHE A 21 15.87 15.78 -16.82
CA PHE A 21 16.15 14.68 -15.90
C PHE A 21 15.84 15.04 -14.44
N SER A 22 16.03 16.29 -14.03
CA SER A 22 15.66 16.76 -12.68
C SER A 22 14.15 16.68 -12.46
N PHE A 23 13.34 17.12 -13.43
CA PHE A 23 11.88 16.97 -13.37
C PHE A 23 11.44 15.51 -13.30
N TYR A 24 12.03 14.63 -14.13
CA TYR A 24 11.74 13.20 -14.07
C TYR A 24 12.10 12.60 -12.71
N TYR A 25 13.29 12.89 -12.19
CA TYR A 25 13.72 12.42 -10.87
C TYR A 25 12.72 12.82 -9.78
N PHE A 26 12.28 14.09 -9.78
CA PHE A 26 11.31 14.59 -8.82
C PHE A 26 10.01 13.79 -8.88
N ILE A 27 9.42 13.60 -10.06
CA ILE A 27 8.17 12.85 -10.24
C ILE A 27 8.29 11.41 -9.72
N PHE A 28 9.39 10.72 -10.04
CA PHE A 28 9.60 9.34 -9.61
C PHE A 28 9.87 9.23 -8.10
N TYR A 29 10.60 10.18 -7.52
CA TYR A 29 10.94 10.17 -6.09
C TYR A 29 9.68 10.21 -5.21
N PHE A 30 8.74 11.12 -5.50
CA PHE A 30 7.51 11.22 -4.70
C PHE A 30 6.62 9.98 -4.85
N LYS A 31 6.43 9.50 -6.09
CA LYS A 31 5.52 8.36 -6.35
C LYS A 31 6.03 7.04 -5.74
N ALA A 32 7.34 6.83 -5.74
CA ALA A 32 7.95 5.63 -5.16
C ALA A 32 7.83 5.61 -3.62
N PHE A 33 7.96 6.77 -2.98
CA PHE A 33 7.97 6.87 -1.52
C PHE A 33 6.63 6.50 -0.88
N ASP A 34 5.52 6.99 -1.46
CA ASP A 34 4.18 6.70 -0.96
C ASP A 34 3.82 5.21 -1.07
N SER A 35 4.16 4.59 -2.21
CA SER A 35 3.91 3.17 -2.45
C SER A 35 4.72 2.28 -1.50
N LEU A 36 5.98 2.64 -1.24
CA LEU A 36 6.87 1.88 -0.36
C LEU A 36 6.42 1.97 1.10
N LYS A 37 6.02 3.17 1.56
CA LYS A 37 5.48 3.38 2.90
C LYS A 37 4.19 2.59 3.12
N LEU A 38 3.31 2.57 2.11
CA LEU A 38 2.04 1.84 2.19
C LEU A 38 2.28 0.32 2.25
N ASN A 39 3.19 -0.21 1.43
CA ASN A 39 3.57 -1.62 1.47
C ASN A 39 4.21 -2.03 2.80
N GLN A 40 5.11 -1.23 3.35
CA GLN A 40 5.67 -1.49 4.68
C GLN A 40 4.58 -1.54 5.75
N LYS A 41 3.61 -0.62 5.67
CA LYS A 41 2.50 -0.57 6.62
C LYS A 41 1.57 -1.78 6.49
N LEU A 42 1.28 -2.23 5.28
CA LEU A 42 0.54 -3.48 5.03
C LEU A 42 1.25 -4.68 5.64
N TYR A 43 2.56 -4.80 5.43
CA TYR A 43 3.36 -5.89 5.98
C TYR A 43 3.33 -5.92 7.52
N GLU A 44 3.50 -4.77 8.19
CA GLU A 44 3.41 -4.70 9.65
C GLU A 44 2.01 -5.06 10.16
N VAL A 45 0.95 -4.66 9.45
CA VAL A 45 -0.42 -5.03 9.79
C VAL A 45 -0.64 -6.54 9.68
N GLU A 46 -0.19 -7.15 8.58
CA GLU A 46 -0.30 -8.60 8.35
C GLU A 46 0.46 -9.40 9.41
N LYS A 47 1.70 -8.98 9.70
CA LYS A 47 2.53 -9.60 10.76
C LYS A 47 1.83 -9.55 12.12
N ASN A 48 1.25 -8.40 12.49
CA ASN A 48 0.53 -8.25 13.75
C ASN A 48 -0.75 -9.10 13.81
N LEU A 49 -1.44 -9.27 12.68
CA LEU A 49 -2.60 -10.16 12.57
C LEU A 49 -2.23 -11.63 12.80
N LEU A 50 -1.11 -12.08 12.22
CA LEU A 50 -0.60 -13.44 12.41
C LEU A 50 -0.18 -13.70 13.85
N GLN A 51 0.44 -12.72 14.50
CA GLN A 51 0.86 -12.80 15.90
C GLN A 51 -0.31 -12.64 16.90
N LYS A 52 -1.55 -12.37 16.41
CA LYS A 52 -2.75 -12.12 17.21
C LYS A 52 -2.60 -10.98 18.24
N ASN A 53 -1.65 -10.06 18.03
CA ASN A 53 -1.52 -8.83 18.82
C ASN A 53 -2.55 -7.82 18.32
N LEU A 54 -3.80 -8.06 18.69
CA LEU A 54 -4.96 -7.31 18.23
C LEU A 54 -5.55 -6.54 19.41
N THR A 55 -5.25 -5.25 19.48
CA THR A 55 -5.68 -4.36 20.58
C THR A 55 -7.07 -3.76 20.35
N ASN A 56 -7.42 -3.45 19.10
CA ASN A 56 -8.65 -2.74 18.77
C ASN A 56 -9.66 -3.67 18.11
N THR A 57 -10.81 -3.83 18.76
CA THR A 57 -11.91 -4.69 18.31
C THR A 57 -13.24 -3.97 18.43
N ARG A 58 -14.15 -4.20 17.49
CA ARG A 58 -15.55 -3.81 17.61
C ARG A 58 -16.45 -4.93 17.16
N ILE A 59 -17.67 -4.94 17.69
CA ILE A 59 -18.68 -5.94 17.33
C ILE A 59 -19.52 -5.36 16.22
N ILE A 60 -19.70 -6.11 15.14
CA ILE A 60 -20.58 -5.74 14.03
C ILE A 60 -21.59 -6.85 13.78
N GLN A 61 -22.80 -6.47 13.35
CA GLN A 61 -23.85 -7.39 12.97
C GLN A 61 -24.05 -7.34 11.46
N ILE A 62 -23.88 -8.47 10.79
CA ILE A 62 -24.08 -8.61 9.34
C ILE A 62 -25.02 -9.79 9.12
N ASN A 63 -26.14 -9.57 8.42
CA ASN A 63 -27.11 -10.62 8.07
C ASN A 63 -27.50 -11.53 9.25
N ASN A 64 -27.84 -10.95 10.40
CA ASN A 64 -28.17 -11.64 11.66
C ASN A 64 -27.03 -12.44 12.32
N HIS A 65 -25.80 -12.33 11.82
CA HIS A 65 -24.61 -12.93 12.42
C HIS A 65 -23.77 -11.85 13.10
N ILE A 66 -23.22 -12.19 14.25
CA ILE A 66 -22.34 -11.30 15.01
C ILE A 66 -20.89 -11.61 14.68
N PHE A 67 -20.16 -10.58 14.26
CA PHE A 67 -18.75 -10.65 13.94
C PHE A 67 -17.92 -9.77 14.88
N VAL A 68 -16.67 -10.17 15.05
CA VAL A 68 -15.62 -9.37 15.66
C VAL A 68 -14.79 -8.79 14.54
N GLU A 69 -14.86 -7.47 14.40
CA GLU A 69 -14.04 -6.70 13.48
C GLU A 69 -12.83 -6.17 14.21
N TYR A 70 -11.66 -6.43 13.64
CA TYR A 70 -10.39 -5.87 14.08
C TYR A 70 -10.07 -4.66 13.22
N PHE A 71 -9.71 -3.54 13.84
CA PHE A 71 -9.42 -2.29 13.15
C PHE A 71 -8.16 -1.62 13.72
N ASP A 72 -7.73 -0.54 13.08
CA ASP A 72 -6.60 0.28 13.50
C ASP A 72 -6.76 1.70 12.95
N ASP A 73 -5.94 2.63 13.44
CA ASP A 73 -6.01 4.06 13.08
C ASP A 73 -5.83 4.31 11.57
N THR A 74 -5.35 3.31 10.83
CA THR A 74 -5.09 3.40 9.39
C THR A 74 -6.01 2.53 8.55
N PHE A 75 -6.36 1.35 9.05
CA PHE A 75 -7.18 0.39 8.33
C PHE A 75 -8.45 0.15 9.14
N ASN A 76 -9.56 0.64 8.61
CA ASN A 76 -10.88 0.48 9.23
C ASN A 76 -11.29 -0.99 9.36
N LEU A 77 -10.76 -1.88 8.51
CA LEU A 77 -10.97 -3.32 8.54
C LEU A 77 -9.62 -4.04 8.35
N LYS A 78 -9.12 -4.68 9.40
CA LYS A 78 -7.93 -5.55 9.37
C LYS A 78 -8.29 -7.02 9.22
N SER A 79 -9.32 -7.46 9.92
CA SER A 79 -9.82 -8.83 9.87
C SER A 79 -11.25 -8.85 10.38
N LEU A 80 -12.06 -9.70 9.76
CA LEU A 80 -13.41 -10.00 10.22
C LEU A 80 -13.44 -11.46 10.66
N ARG A 81 -13.93 -11.73 11.88
CA ARG A 81 -14.07 -13.10 12.37
C ARG A 81 -15.47 -13.34 12.92
N PRO A 82 -16.08 -14.50 12.69
CA PRO A 82 -17.32 -14.85 13.34
C PRO A 82 -17.12 -14.89 14.87
N LYS A 83 -18.00 -14.24 15.63
CA LYS A 83 -17.92 -14.21 17.10
C LYS A 83 -18.17 -15.60 17.70
N TYR A 84 -19.04 -16.38 17.07
CA TYR A 84 -19.44 -17.69 17.54
C TYR A 84 -18.90 -18.78 16.63
N LEU A 85 -18.29 -19.81 17.23
CA LEU A 85 -17.75 -20.99 16.51
C LEU A 85 -18.84 -21.78 15.76
N SER A 86 -20.10 -21.65 16.16
CA SER A 86 -21.26 -22.27 15.50
C SER A 86 -21.44 -21.80 14.05
N TYR A 87 -21.04 -20.57 13.74
CA TYR A 87 -21.13 -19.99 12.40
C TYR A 87 -20.11 -20.60 11.42
N LYS A 88 -19.11 -21.33 11.92
CA LYS A 88 -18.07 -21.94 11.07
C LYS A 88 -18.65 -22.84 9.97
N LYS A 89 -19.85 -23.42 10.18
CA LYS A 89 -20.58 -24.20 9.17
C LYS A 89 -21.12 -23.36 8.01
N GLU A 90 -21.43 -22.10 8.25
CA GLU A 90 -21.99 -21.16 7.26
C GLU A 90 -20.89 -20.46 6.44
N PHE A 91 -19.66 -20.41 6.96
CA PHE A 91 -18.50 -19.73 6.36
C PHE A 91 -17.37 -20.71 5.97
N TYR A 92 -17.70 -21.98 5.65
CA TYR A 92 -16.72 -23.05 5.39
C TYR A 92 -15.81 -22.79 4.17
N ASP A 93 -16.16 -21.80 3.33
CA ASP A 93 -15.52 -21.51 2.04
C ASP A 93 -14.51 -20.36 2.08
N GLU A 94 -14.01 -19.98 3.27
CA GLU A 94 -12.97 -18.93 3.39
C GLU A 94 -11.63 -19.29 2.71
N ALA A 95 -11.43 -20.54 2.27
CA ALA A 95 -10.29 -20.93 1.44
C ALA A 95 -10.41 -20.50 -0.04
N SER A 96 -11.57 -19.96 -0.43
CA SER A 96 -11.96 -19.69 -1.83
C SER A 96 -11.92 -18.20 -2.18
N PHE A 97 -11.49 -17.33 -1.26
CA PHE A 97 -11.35 -15.88 -1.46
C PHE A 97 -9.89 -15.42 -1.40
#